data_AF-A0A8H5GNA2-F1
#
_entry.id   AF-A0A8H5GNA2-F1
#
_cell.length_a   1.000
_cell.length_b   1.000
_cell.length_c   1.000
_cell.angle_alpha   90.00
_cell.angle_beta   90.00
_cell.angle_gamma   90.00
#
_symmetry.space_group_name_H-M   'P 1'
#
loop_
_entity.id
_entity.type
_entity.pdbx_description
1 polymer ?
#
loop_
_entity_poly.entity_id
_entity_poly.type
_entity_poly.pdbx_seq_one_letter_code
_entity_poly.pdbx_strand_id
1 'polypeptide(L)'
;MKTVSELLESSSFTSATVLAVLAVVASTILRRARSSRLPYPPGPTGYWLVGLLNIPLKKNWQHYVELGKIYGDLIHYTRFGKHYLVVNSVEAANDILEKQARISSDRPHTPLDKLAAWGTVLYVSPKYHQIEIQQVQRFMTEITSANPGVLLDQIATAINPISPWADCYSLSQKIMFNTLYDLDLASSKEDMPRHAREVLDSNDLLFVPGWDAIKYIPFIHRFPSWFPGGHLKVLHKQIAQVLGELGAAPFNATLGLMKSNEKHSSIVGDLVISAREREDYAEELVRIQNMGLQSVIGASISNRIRSFEDSLLIQRHFYDIAAADTTMSAIATFFLAMSLYPDVQRKAQQELDSVLGPGKLPTFADRDFLPYIEAIYREVMRWHPAIPMGLPHETTAPIIYRGYYIPEGTAIYGNIWAMNRNSSVWQNPDEFIPERHLRQDGQFDHISSILAYGFGRRICVGRWMANDTLFISIAIILATPQTDLTRLVKWPEHVRLQRQKVILNQRLKVPPSIAQFSHTLDKNTATQLFKLLNKYRPETKTEKKERLTATAEGNGKKLPSTPLFLSHVHVRAPPETSEGWVPDARLTLKCTKSLVCIV
;
A
#
# COMPACT_ATOMS: atom_id res chain seq x y z
N MET A 1 32.24 54.18 28.50
CA MET A 1 33.28 53.33 27.88
C MET A 1 33.29 52.02 28.64
N LYS A 2 32.86 50.92 28.02
CA LYS A 2 33.03 49.58 28.63
C LYS A 2 34.52 49.27 28.69
N THR A 3 34.99 48.82 29.84
CA THR A 3 36.40 48.53 30.11
C THR A 3 36.88 47.37 29.24
N VAL A 4 38.11 47.45 28.74
CA VAL A 4 38.76 46.45 27.89
C VAL A 4 38.77 45.04 28.55
N SER A 5 38.64 44.95 29.88
CA SER A 5 38.52 43.68 30.60
C SER A 5 37.22 42.92 30.31
N GLU A 6 36.08 43.60 30.14
CA GLU A 6 34.79 42.94 29.86
C GLU A 6 34.70 42.39 28.43
N LEU A 7 35.41 43.02 27.48
CA LEU A 7 35.51 42.53 26.11
C LEU A 7 36.42 41.29 26.02
N LEU A 8 37.48 41.23 26.82
CA LEU A 8 38.38 40.08 26.86
C LEU A 8 37.74 38.84 27.48
N GLU A 9 36.86 38.98 28.49
CA GLU A 9 36.10 37.85 29.06
C GLU A 9 35.07 37.25 28.10
N SER A 10 34.48 38.06 27.21
CA SER A 10 33.56 37.55 26.16
C SER A 10 34.28 36.79 25.03
N SER A 11 35.56 37.12 24.79
CA SER A 11 36.39 36.50 23.76
C SER A 11 37.02 35.17 24.18
N SER A 12 37.26 34.98 25.47
CA SER A 12 37.79 33.72 26.03
C SER A 12 36.70 32.62 26.08
N PHE A 13 35.45 33.01 26.33
CA PHE A 13 34.31 32.07 26.37
C PHE A 13 33.94 31.54 24.97
N THR A 14 34.03 32.37 23.94
CA THR A 14 33.81 31.98 22.53
C THR A 14 34.98 31.12 22.00
N SER A 15 36.21 31.41 22.40
CA SER A 15 37.38 30.61 22.03
C SER A 15 37.38 29.21 22.67
N ALA A 16 37.00 29.12 23.95
CA ALA A 16 36.92 27.86 24.68
C ALA A 16 35.81 26.93 24.14
N THR A 17 34.66 27.49 23.76
CA THR A 17 33.55 26.73 23.16
C THR A 17 33.90 26.23 21.76
N VAL A 18 34.57 27.03 20.93
CA VAL A 18 35.06 26.60 19.61
C VAL A 18 36.12 25.50 19.75
N LEU A 19 37.08 25.63 20.68
CA LEU A 19 38.08 24.59 20.96
C LEU A 19 37.46 23.30 21.49
N ALA A 20 36.44 23.39 22.36
CA ALA A 20 35.72 22.22 22.85
C ALA A 20 34.96 21.50 21.72
N VAL A 21 34.30 22.25 20.83
CA VAL A 21 33.63 21.68 19.65
C VAL A 21 34.64 21.05 18.70
N LEU A 22 35.77 21.71 18.42
CA LEU A 22 36.84 21.16 17.59
C LEU A 22 37.48 19.93 18.22
N ALA A 23 37.64 19.87 19.54
CA ALA A 23 38.15 18.71 20.26
C ALA A 23 37.15 17.53 20.25
N VAL A 24 35.84 17.80 20.35
CA VAL A 24 34.80 16.77 20.19
C VAL A 24 34.75 16.26 18.74
N VAL A 25 34.85 17.14 17.76
CA VAL A 25 34.92 16.79 16.33
C VAL A 25 36.20 16.00 16.03
N ALA A 26 37.36 16.46 16.50
CA ALA A 26 38.63 15.77 16.33
C ALA A 26 38.65 14.42 17.06
N SER A 27 38.12 14.32 18.29
CA SER A 27 38.05 13.05 19.02
C SER A 27 37.05 12.07 18.40
N THR A 28 35.95 12.54 17.81
CA THR A 28 35.03 11.68 17.04
C THR A 28 35.63 11.23 15.71
N ILE A 29 36.36 12.11 15.01
CA ILE A 29 37.13 11.76 13.80
C ILE A 29 38.23 10.76 14.14
N LEU A 30 39.00 10.99 15.21
CA LEU A 30 40.08 10.10 15.65
C LEU A 30 39.55 8.78 16.23
N ARG A 31 38.40 8.76 16.92
CA ARG A 31 37.72 7.51 17.32
C ARG A 31 37.21 6.73 16.12
N ARG A 32 36.70 7.40 15.08
CA ARG A 32 36.31 6.77 13.81
C ARG A 32 37.53 6.23 13.06
N ALA A 33 38.64 6.98 13.04
CA ALA A 33 39.87 6.59 12.36
C ALA A 33 40.65 5.47 13.09
N ARG A 34 40.54 5.38 14.42
CA ARG A 34 41.19 4.33 15.24
C ARG A 34 40.38 3.05 15.37
N SER A 35 39.11 3.03 15.01
CA SER A 35 38.34 1.79 15.06
C SER A 35 38.68 0.96 13.83
N SER A 36 39.33 -0.18 14.03
CA SER A 36 39.53 -1.27 13.05
C SER A 36 38.20 -1.94 12.66
N ARG A 37 37.13 -1.15 12.50
CA ARG A 37 35.81 -1.64 12.16
C ARG A 37 35.82 -1.93 10.67
N LEU A 38 35.53 -3.19 10.35
CA LEU A 38 35.18 -3.62 9.00
C LEU A 38 34.20 -2.61 8.38
N PRO A 39 34.32 -2.32 7.07
CA PRO A 39 33.46 -1.34 6.42
C PRO A 39 31.99 -1.79 6.47
N TYR A 40 31.07 -0.82 6.38
CA TYR A 40 29.68 -1.13 6.07
C TYR A 40 29.57 -1.67 4.63
N PRO A 41 28.50 -2.42 4.30
CA PRO A 41 28.20 -2.71 2.91
C PRO A 41 28.15 -1.41 2.07
N PRO A 42 28.40 -1.48 0.77
CA PRO A 42 28.37 -0.31 -0.10
C PRO A 42 26.95 0.25 -0.22
N GLY A 43 26.84 1.54 -0.56
CA GLY A 43 25.56 2.16 -0.86
C GLY A 43 25.61 3.68 -0.93
N PRO A 44 24.48 4.32 -1.25
CA PRO A 44 24.43 5.75 -1.49
C PRO A 44 24.73 6.56 -0.23
N THR A 45 25.53 7.61 -0.38
CA THR A 45 25.85 8.53 0.70
C THR A 45 24.68 9.48 0.95
N GLY A 46 24.30 9.59 2.22
CA GLY A 46 23.27 10.52 2.69
C GLY A 46 23.86 11.83 3.23
N TYR A 47 22.98 12.79 3.53
CA TYR A 47 23.37 13.99 4.27
C TYR A 47 23.77 13.62 5.71
N TRP A 48 24.75 14.33 6.27
CA TRP A 48 25.36 13.99 7.55
C TRP A 48 24.37 13.86 8.73
N LEU A 49 23.28 14.64 8.73
CA LEU A 49 22.29 14.64 9.83
C LEU A 49 21.08 13.72 9.55
N VAL A 50 20.54 13.77 8.34
CA VAL A 50 19.26 13.13 7.99
C VAL A 50 19.42 11.85 7.19
N GLY A 51 20.63 11.57 6.68
CA GLY A 51 20.90 10.44 5.82
C GLY A 51 20.33 10.59 4.40
N LEU A 52 19.98 9.48 3.77
CA LEU A 52 19.46 9.44 2.41
C LEU A 52 18.02 9.97 2.36
N LEU A 53 17.75 11.03 1.58
CA LEU A 53 16.42 11.61 1.43
C LEU A 53 15.70 11.17 0.15
N ASN A 54 16.44 10.90 -0.92
CA ASN A 54 15.90 10.55 -2.24
C ASN A 54 15.52 9.07 -2.29
N ILE A 55 14.42 8.71 -1.61
CA ILE A 55 13.83 7.38 -1.67
C ILE A 55 12.42 7.50 -2.29
N PRO A 56 12.17 6.92 -3.47
CA PRO A 56 10.88 7.01 -4.12
C PRO A 56 9.81 6.26 -3.33
N LEU A 57 8.60 6.84 -3.26
CA LEU A 57 7.45 6.24 -2.58
C LEU A 57 6.79 5.12 -3.38
N LYS A 58 6.79 5.25 -4.71
CA LYS A 58 6.19 4.29 -5.64
C LYS A 58 7.27 3.47 -6.29
N LYS A 59 7.04 2.15 -6.39
CA LYS A 59 7.97 1.19 -7.03
C LYS A 59 9.40 1.28 -6.48
N ASN A 60 9.53 1.50 -5.17
CA ASN A 60 10.83 1.61 -4.49
C ASN A 60 11.72 0.38 -4.70
N TRP A 61 11.14 -0.82 -4.86
CA TRP A 61 11.88 -2.04 -5.20
C TRP A 61 12.69 -1.90 -6.50
N GLN A 62 12.17 -1.21 -7.52
CA GLN A 62 12.89 -0.95 -8.77
C GLN A 62 14.06 0.01 -8.55
N HIS A 63 13.89 1.00 -7.68
CA HIS A 63 14.98 1.90 -7.31
C HIS A 63 16.15 1.14 -6.68
N TYR A 64 15.87 0.17 -5.80
CA TYR A 64 16.90 -0.69 -5.21
C TYR A 64 17.51 -1.69 -6.20
N VAL A 65 16.82 -2.04 -7.29
CA VAL A 65 17.44 -2.77 -8.42
C VAL A 65 18.48 -1.90 -9.12
N GLU A 66 18.16 -0.63 -9.41
CA GLU A 66 19.11 0.30 -10.04
C GLU A 66 20.32 0.60 -9.14
N LEU A 67 20.10 0.81 -7.85
CA LEU A 67 21.20 0.92 -6.88
C LEU A 67 22.04 -0.35 -6.83
N GLY A 68 21.42 -1.52 -7.01
CA GLY A 68 22.12 -2.81 -7.03
C GLY A 68 23.11 -2.93 -8.20
N LYS A 69 22.83 -2.27 -9.33
CA LYS A 69 23.78 -2.22 -10.47
C LYS A 69 25.04 -1.40 -10.15
N ILE A 70 24.97 -0.48 -9.20
CA ILE A 70 26.07 0.41 -8.81
C ILE A 70 26.85 -0.17 -7.62
N TYR A 71 26.13 -0.64 -6.60
CA TYR A 71 26.70 -1.02 -5.31
C TYR A 71 26.78 -2.54 -5.09
N GLY A 72 26.15 -3.34 -5.94
CA GLY A 72 26.10 -4.80 -5.81
C GLY A 72 24.83 -5.31 -5.12
N ASP A 73 24.88 -6.54 -4.63
CA ASP A 73 23.72 -7.23 -4.06
C ASP A 73 23.32 -6.79 -2.66
N LEU A 74 24.22 -6.12 -1.93
CA LEU A 74 23.98 -5.53 -0.62
C LEU A 74 24.05 -4.01 -0.71
N ILE A 75 22.95 -3.34 -0.37
CA ILE A 75 22.88 -1.87 -0.39
C ILE A 75 22.65 -1.38 1.02
N HIS A 76 23.61 -0.65 1.57
CA HIS A 76 23.51 -0.03 2.88
C HIS A 76 23.34 1.47 2.78
N TYR A 77 22.50 2.03 3.65
CA TYR A 77 22.41 3.47 3.83
C TYR A 77 21.88 3.77 5.23
N THR A 78 21.97 5.04 5.62
CA THR A 78 21.38 5.55 6.85
C THR A 78 20.29 6.56 6.56
N ARG A 79 19.27 6.63 7.42
CA ARG A 79 18.26 7.71 7.41
C ARG A 79 17.78 7.98 8.82
N PHE A 80 17.82 9.24 9.26
CA PHE A 80 17.55 9.66 10.64
C PHE A 80 18.26 8.81 11.72
N GLY A 81 19.52 8.43 11.45
CA GLY A 81 20.33 7.61 12.36
C GLY A 81 20.01 6.10 12.35
N LYS A 82 18.95 5.66 11.65
CA LYS A 82 18.62 4.25 11.45
C LYS A 82 19.45 3.67 10.30
N HIS A 83 20.02 2.47 10.50
CA HIS A 83 20.72 1.71 9.48
C HIS A 83 19.74 0.86 8.68
N TYR A 84 19.91 0.86 7.35
CA TYR A 84 19.15 0.04 6.41
C TYR A 84 20.09 -0.85 5.62
N LEU A 85 19.66 -2.08 5.37
CA LEU A 85 20.30 -3.02 4.47
C LEU A 85 19.25 -3.58 3.52
N VAL A 86 19.38 -3.31 2.23
CA VAL A 86 18.56 -3.94 1.19
C VAL A 86 19.38 -5.06 0.54
N VAL A 87 18.78 -6.25 0.47
CA VAL A 87 19.40 -7.47 -0.03
C VAL A 87 18.73 -7.85 -1.35
N ASN A 88 19.48 -7.83 -2.45
CA ASN A 88 18.97 -8.11 -3.80
C ASN A 88 19.27 -9.55 -4.29
N SER A 89 20.18 -10.29 -3.64
CA SER A 89 20.53 -11.67 -4.01
C SER A 89 19.85 -12.72 -3.12
N VAL A 90 19.46 -13.85 -3.70
CA VAL A 90 18.89 -14.99 -2.96
C VAL A 90 19.93 -15.57 -2.00
N GLU A 91 21.19 -15.63 -2.41
CA GLU A 91 22.29 -16.20 -1.63
C GLU A 91 22.49 -15.40 -0.34
N ALA A 92 22.61 -14.07 -0.42
CA ALA A 92 22.74 -13.25 0.77
C ALA A 92 21.47 -13.21 1.62
N ALA A 93 20.28 -13.30 1.02
CA ALA A 93 19.04 -13.41 1.76
C ALA A 93 19.01 -14.70 2.58
N ASN A 94 19.39 -15.84 2.01
CA ASN A 94 19.51 -17.10 2.72
C ASN A 94 20.62 -17.04 3.79
N ASP A 95 21.79 -16.50 3.48
CA ASP A 95 22.89 -16.44 4.45
C ASP A 95 22.57 -15.54 5.66
N ILE A 96 21.83 -14.46 5.47
CA ILE A 96 21.50 -13.50 6.52
C ILE A 96 20.17 -13.84 7.21
N LEU A 97 19.10 -14.10 6.46
CA LEU A 97 17.73 -14.25 6.98
C LEU A 97 17.38 -15.70 7.35
N GLU A 98 18.00 -16.70 6.71
CA GLU A 98 17.81 -18.13 7.05
C GLU A 98 18.89 -18.62 8.01
N LYS A 99 20.15 -18.68 7.54
CA LYS A 99 21.26 -19.27 8.32
C LYS A 99 21.55 -18.49 9.59
N GLN A 100 21.40 -17.17 9.55
CA GLN A 100 21.57 -16.27 10.70
C GLN A 100 20.24 -15.78 11.29
N ALA A 101 19.13 -16.51 11.05
CA ALA A 101 17.80 -16.14 11.56
C ALA A 101 17.76 -15.88 13.07
N ARG A 102 18.64 -16.50 13.87
CA ARG A 102 18.72 -16.22 15.32
C ARG A 102 19.01 -14.74 15.60
N ILE A 103 19.75 -14.05 14.73
CA ILE A 103 20.14 -12.65 14.90
C ILE A 103 19.25 -11.73 14.07
N SER A 104 18.81 -12.17 12.89
CA SER A 104 18.11 -11.34 11.90
C SER A 104 16.59 -11.50 11.88
N SER A 105 15.97 -12.34 12.73
CA SER A 105 14.52 -12.57 12.71
C SER A 105 13.70 -11.56 13.52
N ASP A 106 14.30 -10.51 14.08
CA ASP A 106 13.54 -9.53 14.85
C ASP A 106 12.78 -8.56 13.93
N ARG A 107 11.94 -7.72 14.51
CA ARG A 107 11.17 -6.70 13.79
C ARG A 107 11.46 -5.32 14.36
N PRO A 108 11.57 -4.29 13.51
CA PRO A 108 11.73 -2.96 14.03
C PRO A 108 10.50 -2.50 14.81
N HIS A 109 10.74 -1.95 16.00
CA HIS A 109 9.66 -1.60 16.92
C HIS A 109 9.93 -0.27 17.64
N THR A 110 9.08 0.72 17.39
CA THR A 110 9.19 2.09 17.92
C THR A 110 8.10 2.40 18.95
N PRO A 111 8.22 3.50 19.72
CA PRO A 111 7.15 3.95 20.61
C PRO A 111 5.82 4.25 19.89
N LEU A 112 5.87 4.66 18.60
CA LEU A 112 4.66 4.78 17.78
C LEU A 112 4.03 3.41 17.54
N ASP A 113 4.84 2.39 17.24
CA ASP A 113 4.35 1.03 17.01
C ASP A 113 3.69 0.44 18.26
N LYS A 114 4.16 0.80 19.46
CA LYS A 114 3.50 0.47 20.73
C LYS A 114 2.11 1.11 20.85
N LEU A 115 1.97 2.38 20.43
CA LEU A 115 0.67 3.07 20.45
C LEU A 115 -0.33 2.44 19.48
N ALA A 116 0.15 1.85 18.39
CA ALA A 116 -0.66 1.10 17.44
C ALA A 116 -0.91 -0.35 17.86
N ALA A 117 -0.45 -0.79 19.05
CA ALA A 117 -0.52 -2.17 19.49
C ALA A 117 0.13 -3.17 18.50
N TRP A 118 1.06 -2.74 17.64
CA TRP A 118 1.73 -3.63 16.69
C TRP A 118 2.53 -4.76 17.35
N GLY A 119 2.83 -4.62 18.65
CA GLY A 119 3.41 -5.70 19.44
C GLY A 119 2.52 -6.94 19.56
N THR A 120 1.19 -6.80 19.42
CA THR A 120 0.25 -7.93 19.45
C THR A 120 0.09 -8.61 18.09
N VAL A 121 0.74 -8.12 17.04
CA VAL A 121 0.56 -8.58 15.67
C VAL A 121 1.79 -9.34 15.18
N LEU A 122 1.64 -10.64 14.97
CA LEU A 122 2.68 -11.65 14.82
C LEU A 122 3.76 -11.33 13.77
N TYR A 123 3.37 -10.74 12.64
CA TYR A 123 4.28 -10.49 11.53
C TYR A 123 5.13 -9.22 11.72
N VAL A 124 4.72 -8.28 12.59
CA VAL A 124 5.46 -7.05 12.96
C VAL A 124 5.95 -7.06 14.41
N SER A 125 5.51 -8.04 15.21
CA SER A 125 5.89 -8.14 16.61
C SER A 125 7.36 -8.53 16.77
N PRO A 126 8.06 -8.01 17.79
CA PRO A 126 9.42 -8.40 18.11
C PRO A 126 9.59 -9.91 18.38
N LYS A 127 10.84 -10.38 18.39
CA LYS A 127 11.24 -11.79 18.44
C LYS A 127 10.66 -12.63 19.59
N TYR A 128 10.11 -12.02 20.64
CA TYR A 128 9.58 -12.71 21.82
C TYR A 128 8.40 -13.68 21.51
N HIS A 129 7.82 -13.62 20.32
CA HIS A 129 6.66 -14.43 19.92
C HIS A 129 7.01 -15.68 19.06
N GLN A 130 8.26 -16.18 19.05
CA GLN A 130 8.61 -17.35 18.20
C GLN A 130 7.78 -18.61 18.49
N ILE A 131 7.40 -18.84 19.75
CA ILE A 131 6.53 -19.97 20.12
C ILE A 131 5.14 -19.77 19.51
N GLU A 132 4.59 -18.56 19.63
CA GLU A 132 3.28 -18.22 19.05
C GLU A 132 3.30 -18.30 17.52
N ILE A 133 4.41 -17.92 16.86
CA ILE A 133 4.57 -18.10 15.40
C ILE A 133 4.47 -19.57 15.04
N GLN A 134 5.18 -20.43 15.77
CA GLN A 134 5.14 -21.87 15.52
C GLN A 134 3.75 -22.45 15.80
N GLN A 135 3.07 -21.98 16.85
CA GLN A 135 1.71 -22.40 17.18
C GLN A 135 0.72 -21.98 16.10
N VAL A 136 0.76 -20.72 15.64
CA VAL A 136 -0.08 -20.23 14.53
C VAL A 136 0.25 -20.98 13.25
N GLN A 137 1.51 -21.26 12.94
CA GLN A 137 1.89 -22.05 11.76
C GLN A 137 1.33 -23.48 11.82
N ARG A 138 1.41 -24.15 12.97
CA ARG A 138 0.82 -25.48 13.16
C ARG A 138 -0.69 -25.43 12.99
N PHE A 139 -1.33 -24.48 13.66
CA PHE A 139 -2.76 -24.23 13.55
C PHE A 139 -3.19 -24.02 12.09
N MET A 140 -2.54 -23.12 11.35
CA MET A 140 -2.84 -22.88 9.93
C MET A 140 -2.60 -24.10 9.03
N THR A 141 -1.65 -24.96 9.39
CA THR A 141 -1.38 -26.20 8.65
C THR A 141 -2.49 -27.23 8.91
N GLU A 142 -2.86 -27.41 10.19
CA GLU A 142 -3.96 -28.28 10.61
C GLU A 142 -5.28 -27.86 9.95
N ILE A 143 -5.59 -26.56 9.94
CA ILE A 143 -6.73 -25.95 9.24
C ILE A 143 -6.79 -26.37 7.78
N THR A 144 -5.69 -26.18 7.06
CA THR A 144 -5.63 -26.41 5.62
C THR A 144 -5.85 -27.90 5.33
N SER A 145 -5.34 -28.79 6.18
CA SER A 145 -5.48 -30.24 6.03
C SER A 145 -6.84 -30.81 6.42
N ALA A 146 -7.55 -30.17 7.37
CA ALA A 146 -8.77 -30.74 7.95
C ALA A 146 -10.03 -30.50 7.12
N ASN A 147 -10.12 -29.39 6.38
CA ASN A 147 -11.36 -28.95 5.74
C ASN A 147 -11.22 -28.53 4.25
N PRO A 148 -10.62 -29.36 3.37
CA PRO A 148 -10.47 -29.02 1.95
C PRO A 148 -11.83 -28.85 1.24
N GLY A 149 -12.86 -29.58 1.66
CA GLY A 149 -14.19 -29.50 1.06
C GLY A 149 -14.91 -28.16 1.32
N VAL A 150 -14.74 -27.58 2.51
CA VAL A 150 -15.33 -26.28 2.87
C VAL A 150 -14.68 -25.16 2.07
N LEU A 151 -13.35 -25.18 1.98
CA LEU A 151 -12.60 -24.23 1.17
C LEU A 151 -13.01 -24.31 -0.31
N LEU A 152 -13.18 -25.52 -0.84
CA LEU A 152 -13.63 -25.76 -2.21
C LEU A 152 -15.04 -25.21 -2.47
N ASP A 153 -16.01 -25.55 -1.62
CA ASP A 153 -17.42 -25.15 -1.78
C ASP A 153 -17.58 -23.62 -1.69
N GLN A 154 -16.85 -22.97 -0.78
CA GLN A 154 -16.83 -21.52 -0.64
C GLN A 154 -16.24 -20.84 -1.88
N ILE A 155 -15.12 -21.34 -2.42
CA ILE A 155 -14.49 -20.78 -3.61
C ILE A 155 -15.38 -20.97 -4.83
N ALA A 156 -15.93 -22.17 -5.02
CA ALA A 156 -16.85 -22.47 -6.11
C ALA A 156 -18.10 -21.58 -6.07
N THR A 157 -18.74 -21.45 -4.90
CA THR A 157 -19.92 -20.61 -4.70
C THR A 157 -19.61 -19.14 -4.92
N ALA A 158 -18.46 -18.67 -4.43
CA ALA A 158 -18.09 -17.28 -4.58
C ALA A 158 -17.75 -16.93 -6.03
N ILE A 159 -17.16 -17.82 -6.83
CA ILE A 159 -16.84 -17.56 -8.25
C ILE A 159 -18.09 -17.59 -9.16
N ASN A 160 -19.13 -18.33 -8.79
CA ASN A 160 -20.28 -18.66 -9.66
C ASN A 160 -21.23 -17.50 -10.08
N PRO A 161 -21.20 -16.27 -9.49
CA PRO A 161 -21.96 -15.12 -10.03
C PRO A 161 -21.13 -13.93 -10.57
N ILE A 162 -19.80 -13.99 -10.65
CA ILE A 162 -18.97 -12.76 -10.56
C ILE A 162 -18.71 -12.00 -11.89
N SER A 163 -18.86 -10.66 -11.81
CA SER A 163 -18.09 -9.66 -12.56
C SER A 163 -16.70 -9.47 -11.88
N PRO A 164 -15.56 -9.88 -12.48
CA PRO A 164 -14.33 -10.24 -11.76
C PRO A 164 -13.69 -9.22 -10.82
N TRP A 165 -13.90 -7.92 -10.99
CA TRP A 165 -13.18 -6.94 -10.17
C TRP A 165 -13.90 -6.51 -8.91
N ALA A 166 -15.24 -6.46 -8.92
CA ALA A 166 -16.02 -6.04 -7.75
C ALA A 166 -15.98 -7.11 -6.66
N ASP A 167 -15.93 -8.38 -7.06
CA ASP A 167 -16.05 -9.51 -6.13
C ASP A 167 -14.72 -10.22 -5.84
N CYS A 168 -13.63 -10.05 -6.62
CA CYS A 168 -12.32 -10.60 -6.20
C CYS A 168 -11.83 -10.01 -4.87
N TYR A 169 -12.22 -8.76 -4.58
CA TYR A 169 -11.93 -8.12 -3.31
C TYR A 169 -12.61 -8.84 -2.14
N SER A 170 -13.88 -9.18 -2.32
CA SER A 170 -14.67 -9.85 -1.30
C SER A 170 -14.38 -11.35 -1.26
N LEU A 171 -13.93 -11.97 -2.36
CA LEU A 171 -13.66 -13.41 -2.47
C LEU A 171 -12.68 -13.89 -1.41
N SER A 172 -11.48 -13.31 -1.35
CA SER A 172 -10.49 -13.73 -0.38
C SER A 172 -10.90 -13.41 1.06
N GLN A 173 -11.68 -12.34 1.28
CA GLN A 173 -12.21 -12.00 2.60
C GLN A 173 -13.28 -13.01 3.04
N LYS A 174 -14.23 -13.33 2.15
CA LYS A 174 -15.29 -14.32 2.36
C LYS A 174 -14.71 -15.68 2.67
N ILE A 175 -13.75 -16.17 1.90
CA ILE A 175 -13.08 -17.45 2.15
C ILE A 175 -12.48 -17.47 3.56
N MET A 176 -11.73 -16.43 3.91
CA MET A 176 -11.08 -16.32 5.22
C MET A 176 -12.07 -16.29 6.38
N PHE A 177 -13.07 -15.42 6.33
CA PHE A 177 -14.02 -15.23 7.42
C PHE A 177 -15.03 -16.36 7.53
N ASN A 178 -15.45 -16.94 6.41
CA ASN A 178 -16.34 -18.08 6.41
C ASN A 178 -15.58 -19.32 6.92
N THR A 179 -14.38 -19.62 6.40
CA THR A 179 -13.56 -20.75 6.89
C THR A 179 -13.21 -20.62 8.37
N LEU A 180 -12.72 -19.45 8.83
CA LEU A 180 -12.28 -19.29 10.22
C LEU A 180 -13.40 -19.08 11.23
N TYR A 181 -14.43 -18.31 10.86
CA TYR A 181 -15.45 -17.81 11.79
C TYR A 181 -16.89 -18.18 11.40
N ASP A 182 -17.12 -18.79 10.24
CA ASP A 182 -18.44 -19.07 9.65
C ASP A 182 -19.26 -17.79 9.47
N LEU A 183 -18.57 -16.72 9.05
CA LEU A 183 -19.15 -15.41 8.78
C LEU A 183 -19.14 -15.10 7.29
N ASP A 184 -20.31 -14.88 6.70
CA ASP A 184 -20.44 -14.40 5.32
C ASP A 184 -20.30 -12.87 5.26
N LEU A 185 -19.38 -12.39 4.41
CA LEU A 185 -19.08 -10.96 4.28
C LEU A 185 -19.66 -10.39 2.98
N ALA A 186 -20.51 -9.38 3.09
CA ALA A 186 -21.38 -8.96 1.99
C ALA A 186 -20.91 -7.77 1.12
N SER A 187 -19.63 -7.36 1.06
CA SER A 187 -19.30 -6.07 0.39
C SER A 187 -17.94 -5.89 -0.29
N SER A 188 -17.87 -4.91 -1.21
CA SER A 188 -16.73 -4.58 -2.08
C SER A 188 -15.93 -3.35 -1.60
N LYS A 189 -14.66 -3.19 -2.06
CA LYS A 189 -13.80 -2.02 -1.72
C LYS A 189 -14.38 -0.67 -2.14
N GLU A 190 -15.16 -0.62 -3.22
CA GLU A 190 -15.67 0.64 -3.78
C GLU A 190 -16.76 1.27 -2.90
N ASP A 191 -17.40 0.47 -2.06
CA ASP A 191 -18.39 0.88 -1.08
C ASP A 191 -17.76 1.50 0.18
N MET A 192 -16.42 1.48 0.28
CA MET A 192 -15.69 1.99 1.43
C MET A 192 -15.70 3.53 1.51
N PRO A 193 -15.99 4.10 2.70
CA PRO A 193 -15.83 5.54 2.94
C PRO A 193 -14.42 6.02 2.54
N ARG A 194 -14.34 7.15 1.84
CA ARG A 194 -13.05 7.70 1.33
C ARG A 194 -11.96 7.77 2.39
N HIS A 195 -12.33 8.15 3.61
CA HIS A 195 -11.40 8.32 4.72
C HIS A 195 -10.78 7.00 5.19
N ALA A 196 -11.53 5.91 5.13
CA ALA A 196 -11.04 4.57 5.41
C ALA A 196 -9.96 4.16 4.40
N ARG A 197 -10.19 4.41 3.10
CA ARG A 197 -9.19 4.20 2.04
C ARG A 197 -7.91 5.02 2.22
N GLU A 198 -8.02 6.29 2.64
CA GLU A 198 -6.86 7.16 2.88
C GLU A 198 -5.98 6.68 4.06
N VAL A 199 -6.58 6.05 5.08
CA VAL A 199 -5.86 5.44 6.21
C VAL A 199 -5.10 4.19 5.76
N LEU A 200 -5.68 3.40 4.85
CA LEU A 200 -5.01 2.24 4.25
C LEU A 200 -3.77 2.64 3.46
N ASP A 201 -3.92 3.61 2.54
CA ASP A 201 -2.81 4.13 1.74
C ASP A 201 -1.69 4.71 2.63
N SER A 202 -2.04 5.23 3.81
CA SER A 202 -1.09 5.77 4.78
C SER A 202 -0.35 4.69 5.58
N ASN A 203 -0.94 3.50 5.75
CA ASN A 203 -0.33 2.38 6.48
C ASN A 203 0.80 1.71 5.67
N ASP A 204 0.64 1.58 4.35
CA ASP A 204 1.66 0.99 3.48
C ASP A 204 2.99 1.75 3.55
N LEU A 205 2.91 3.07 3.75
CA LEU A 205 4.07 3.95 3.94
C LEU A 205 4.91 3.59 5.18
N LEU A 206 4.33 2.94 6.19
CA LEU A 206 5.01 2.57 7.44
C LEU A 206 6.00 1.40 7.26
N PHE A 207 5.94 0.70 6.13
CA PHE A 207 6.79 -0.45 5.80
C PHE A 207 7.69 -0.22 4.59
N VAL A 208 7.63 0.97 3.97
CA VAL A 208 8.50 1.33 2.85
C VAL A 208 9.92 1.58 3.35
N PRO A 209 10.95 0.83 2.88
CA PRO A 209 12.33 0.98 3.33
C PRO A 209 12.81 2.44 3.24
N GLY A 210 13.12 3.00 4.40
CA GLY A 210 13.55 4.38 4.57
C GLY A 210 12.42 5.36 4.88
N TRP A 211 11.18 5.15 4.44
CA TRP A 211 10.07 6.03 4.84
C TRP A 211 9.56 5.70 6.26
N ASP A 212 9.71 4.45 6.68
CA ASP A 212 9.58 4.00 8.06
C ASP A 212 10.56 4.72 9.02
N ALA A 213 11.65 5.31 8.51
CA ALA A 213 12.67 6.03 9.28
C ALA A 213 12.08 7.17 10.14
N ILE A 214 10.97 7.76 9.70
CA ILE A 214 10.27 8.83 10.43
C ILE A 214 9.85 8.36 11.82
N LYS A 215 9.53 7.07 12.00
CA LYS A 215 9.13 6.50 13.29
C LYS A 215 10.26 6.48 14.32
N TYR A 216 11.51 6.54 13.88
CA TYR A 216 12.69 6.51 14.76
C TYR A 216 13.20 7.90 15.13
N ILE A 217 12.60 8.97 14.59
CA ILE A 217 12.90 10.33 15.03
C ILE A 217 12.56 10.42 16.53
N PRO A 218 13.54 10.76 17.39
CA PRO A 218 13.29 10.88 18.82
C PRO A 218 12.11 11.82 19.10
N PHE A 219 11.24 11.40 20.02
CA PHE A 219 10.09 12.19 20.50
C PHE A 219 8.97 12.48 19.49
N ILE A 220 8.99 11.95 18.26
CA ILE A 220 7.93 12.21 17.27
C ILE A 220 6.52 11.85 17.76
N HIS A 221 6.40 10.80 18.58
CA HIS A 221 5.16 10.38 19.25
C HIS A 221 4.60 11.41 20.26
N ARG A 222 5.40 12.41 20.64
CA ARG A 222 5.03 13.49 21.57
C ARG A 222 4.52 14.74 20.85
N PHE A 223 4.73 14.85 19.54
CA PHE A 223 4.32 16.03 18.79
C PHE A 223 2.79 16.19 18.78
N PRO A 224 2.29 17.44 18.90
CA PRO A 224 0.86 17.73 18.72
C PRO A 224 0.38 17.35 17.32
N SER A 225 -0.89 16.98 17.17
CA SER A 225 -1.46 16.52 15.89
C SER A 225 -1.34 17.52 14.73
N TRP A 226 -1.29 18.82 15.03
CA TRP A 226 -1.13 19.89 14.04
C TRP A 226 0.33 20.06 13.55
N PHE A 227 1.31 19.56 14.30
CA PHE A 227 2.73 19.71 13.96
C PHE A 227 3.13 18.66 12.91
N PRO A 228 4.04 18.97 11.97
CA PRO A 228 4.52 17.98 10.99
C PRO A 228 5.00 16.68 11.64
N GLY A 229 4.43 15.54 11.21
CA GLY A 229 4.67 14.22 11.80
C GLY A 229 3.86 13.90 13.07
N GLY A 230 3.25 14.88 13.72
CA GLY A 230 2.39 14.65 14.90
C GLY A 230 1.06 13.97 14.59
N HIS A 231 0.58 14.07 13.34
CA HIS A 231 -0.58 13.30 12.86
C HIS A 231 -0.34 11.78 12.94
N LEU A 232 0.91 11.31 12.88
CA LEU A 232 1.24 9.89 13.01
C LEU A 232 0.80 9.31 14.35
N LYS A 233 0.86 10.10 15.43
CA LYS A 233 0.36 9.67 16.75
C LYS A 233 -1.13 9.38 16.71
N VAL A 234 -1.90 10.24 16.04
CA VAL A 234 -3.36 10.08 15.90
C VAL A 234 -3.65 8.85 15.07
N LEU A 235 -2.94 8.68 13.95
CA LEU A 235 -3.03 7.51 13.08
C LEU A 235 -2.75 6.20 13.85
N HIS A 236 -1.65 6.13 14.61
CA HIS A 236 -1.31 4.91 15.37
C HIS A 236 -2.35 4.60 16.47
N LYS A 237 -2.91 5.62 17.15
CA LYS A 237 -3.99 5.38 18.11
C LYS A 237 -5.26 4.85 17.45
N GLN A 238 -5.59 5.35 16.27
CA GLN A 238 -6.72 4.85 15.49
C GLN A 238 -6.48 3.38 15.14
N ILE A 239 -5.29 3.05 14.62
CA ILE A 239 -4.90 1.67 14.31
C ILE A 239 -5.11 0.72 15.52
N ALA A 240 -4.65 1.11 16.71
CA ALA A 240 -4.84 0.27 17.91
C ALA A 240 -6.30 0.01 18.27
N GLN A 241 -7.17 1.01 18.11
CA GLN A 241 -8.60 0.84 18.36
C GLN A 241 -9.19 -0.21 17.40
N VAL A 242 -8.87 -0.10 16.11
CA VAL A 242 -9.36 -1.05 15.11
C VAL A 242 -8.82 -2.46 15.36
N LEU A 243 -7.54 -2.60 15.72
CA LEU A 243 -6.96 -3.89 16.08
C LEU A 243 -7.70 -4.57 17.24
N GLY A 244 -8.07 -3.80 18.26
CA GLY A 244 -8.85 -4.32 19.39
C GLY A 244 -10.24 -4.80 18.97
N GLU A 245 -10.92 -4.03 18.13
CA GLU A 245 -12.25 -4.37 17.60
C GLU A 245 -12.18 -5.61 16.70
N LEU A 246 -11.19 -5.71 15.80
CA LEU A 246 -10.97 -6.87 14.93
C LEU A 246 -10.65 -8.15 15.72
N GLY A 247 -9.98 -8.03 16.86
CA GLY A 247 -9.69 -9.16 17.77
C GLY A 247 -10.91 -9.74 18.45
N ALA A 248 -11.84 -8.88 18.86
CA ALA A 248 -12.99 -9.29 19.65
C ALA A 248 -14.19 -9.66 18.79
N ALA A 249 -14.47 -8.88 17.74
CA ALA A 249 -15.78 -8.91 17.11
C ALA A 249 -16.09 -10.20 16.31
N PRO A 250 -15.20 -10.74 15.44
CA PRO A 250 -15.47 -12.00 14.71
C PRO A 250 -15.54 -13.18 15.68
N PHE A 251 -14.61 -13.23 16.63
CA PHE A 251 -14.54 -14.28 17.63
C PHE A 251 -15.83 -14.34 18.48
N ASN A 252 -16.30 -13.18 18.96
CA ASN A 252 -17.54 -13.09 19.73
C ASN A 252 -18.77 -13.43 18.88
N ALA A 253 -18.78 -13.08 17.59
CA ALA A 253 -19.86 -13.45 16.68
C ALA A 253 -19.96 -14.96 16.50
N THR A 254 -18.82 -15.64 16.28
CA THR A 254 -18.76 -17.11 16.24
C THR A 254 -19.22 -17.74 17.55
N LEU A 255 -18.77 -17.24 18.70
CA LEU A 255 -19.26 -17.72 20.01
C LEU A 255 -20.78 -17.53 20.18
N GLY A 256 -21.36 -16.49 19.56
CA GLY A 256 -22.79 -16.26 19.48
C GLY A 256 -23.51 -17.34 18.66
N LEU A 257 -23.02 -17.62 17.45
CA LEU A 257 -23.54 -18.68 16.56
C LEU A 257 -23.45 -20.07 17.20
N MET A 258 -22.38 -20.34 17.95
CA MET A 258 -22.25 -21.60 18.70
C MET A 258 -23.31 -21.76 19.79
N LYS A 259 -23.82 -20.65 20.37
CA LYS A 259 -24.86 -20.69 21.40
C LYS A 259 -26.26 -20.87 20.83
N SER A 260 -26.51 -20.49 19.58
CA SER A 260 -27.82 -20.64 18.92
C SER A 260 -28.12 -22.08 18.47
N ASN A 261 -27.20 -23.04 18.70
CA ASN A 261 -27.31 -24.45 18.29
C ASN A 261 -27.50 -24.64 16.77
N GLU A 262 -27.16 -23.62 15.98
CA GLU A 262 -27.00 -23.72 14.54
C GLU A 262 -25.73 -24.52 14.24
N LYS A 263 -25.77 -25.32 13.18
CA LYS A 263 -24.64 -26.16 12.75
C LYS A 263 -23.49 -25.24 12.32
N HIS A 264 -22.54 -24.95 13.22
CA HIS A 264 -21.38 -24.14 12.89
C HIS A 264 -20.36 -24.95 12.08
N SER A 265 -19.79 -24.34 11.04
CA SER A 265 -18.73 -24.92 10.21
C SER A 265 -17.37 -24.24 10.41
N SER A 266 -17.28 -23.33 11.39
CA SER A 266 -16.05 -22.58 11.68
C SER A 266 -14.98 -23.41 12.41
N ILE A 267 -13.74 -23.24 11.98
CA ILE A 267 -12.55 -23.78 12.66
C ILE A 267 -12.42 -23.23 14.08
N VAL A 268 -12.66 -21.93 14.28
CA VAL A 268 -12.59 -21.33 15.62
C VAL A 268 -13.62 -22.00 16.53
N GLY A 269 -14.81 -22.33 16.03
CA GLY A 269 -15.81 -23.09 16.77
C GLY A 269 -15.31 -24.48 17.18
N ASP A 270 -14.70 -25.22 16.25
CA ASP A 270 -14.18 -26.57 16.51
C ASP A 270 -13.06 -26.57 17.57
N LEU A 271 -12.15 -25.58 17.49
CA LEU A 271 -11.10 -25.41 18.50
C LEU A 271 -11.67 -25.04 19.86
N VAL A 272 -12.65 -24.13 19.90
CA VAL A 272 -13.30 -23.73 21.15
C VAL A 272 -13.97 -24.94 21.79
N ILE A 273 -14.66 -25.79 21.01
CA ILE A 273 -15.24 -27.05 21.51
C ILE A 273 -14.16 -27.96 22.06
N SER A 274 -13.08 -28.19 21.30
CA SER A 274 -11.98 -29.07 21.70
C SER A 274 -11.26 -28.58 22.95
N ALA A 275 -11.28 -27.27 23.23
CA ALA A 275 -10.70 -26.68 24.42
C ALA A 275 -11.58 -26.78 25.67
N ARG A 276 -12.91 -26.99 25.54
CA ARG A 276 -13.87 -26.94 26.67
C ARG A 276 -13.57 -27.93 27.79
N GLU A 277 -12.97 -29.07 27.46
CA GLU A 277 -12.69 -30.14 28.41
C GLU A 277 -11.32 -29.98 29.10
N ARG A 278 -10.55 -28.95 28.75
CA ARG A 278 -9.22 -28.71 29.35
C ARG A 278 -9.33 -27.90 30.65
N GLU A 279 -8.45 -28.23 31.61
CA GLU A 279 -8.36 -27.50 32.89
C GLU A 279 -7.94 -26.03 32.70
N ASP A 280 -7.22 -25.71 31.62
CA ASP A 280 -6.72 -24.38 31.25
C ASP A 280 -7.63 -23.64 30.23
N TYR A 281 -8.92 -23.99 30.16
CA TYR A 281 -9.86 -23.48 29.15
C TYR A 281 -9.83 -21.96 28.95
N ALA A 282 -9.74 -21.17 30.02
CA ALA A 282 -9.71 -19.70 29.91
C ALA A 282 -8.45 -19.18 29.20
N GLU A 283 -7.30 -19.81 29.42
CA GLU A 283 -6.04 -19.46 28.75
C GLU A 283 -6.07 -19.92 27.29
N GLU A 284 -6.57 -21.12 27.03
CA GLU A 284 -6.69 -21.66 25.68
C GLU A 284 -7.70 -20.86 24.83
N LEU A 285 -8.80 -20.36 25.41
CA LEU A 285 -9.72 -19.47 24.71
C LEU A 285 -9.05 -18.18 24.23
N VAL A 286 -8.28 -17.52 25.11
CA VAL A 286 -7.53 -16.31 24.76
C VAL A 286 -6.51 -16.63 23.67
N ARG A 287 -5.87 -17.79 23.73
CA ARG A 287 -4.94 -18.26 22.71
C ARG A 287 -5.64 -18.47 21.37
N ILE A 288 -6.79 -19.13 21.32
CA ILE A 288 -7.59 -19.34 20.10
C ILE A 288 -8.02 -17.99 19.51
N GLN A 289 -8.50 -17.08 20.34
CA GLN A 289 -8.87 -15.73 19.91
C GLN A 289 -7.68 -15.01 19.27
N ASN A 290 -6.52 -15.04 19.93
CA ASN A 290 -5.30 -14.44 19.41
C ASN A 290 -4.85 -15.10 18.11
N MET A 291 -4.92 -16.43 18.00
CA MET A 291 -4.56 -17.15 16.78
C MET A 291 -5.48 -16.78 15.61
N GLY A 292 -6.80 -16.79 15.82
CA GLY A 292 -7.76 -16.34 14.80
C GLY A 292 -7.48 -14.91 14.37
N LEU A 293 -7.21 -14.03 15.33
CA LEU A 293 -6.81 -12.66 15.07
C LEU A 293 -5.53 -12.55 14.23
N GLN A 294 -4.50 -13.37 14.48
CA GLN A 294 -3.26 -13.37 13.70
C GLN A 294 -3.43 -13.90 12.29
N SER A 295 -4.31 -14.88 12.09
CA SER A 295 -4.64 -15.42 10.76
C SER A 295 -5.32 -14.38 9.87
N VAL A 296 -5.92 -13.37 10.53
CA VAL A 296 -6.75 -12.34 9.94
C VAL A 296 -5.90 -11.07 9.78
N ILE A 297 -5.32 -10.48 10.82
CA ILE A 297 -4.59 -9.20 10.66
C ILE A 297 -3.37 -9.31 9.78
N GLY A 298 -3.28 -8.42 8.79
CA GLY A 298 -2.08 -8.12 7.99
C GLY A 298 -2.33 -6.95 7.07
N ALA A 299 -1.30 -6.12 6.97
CA ALA A 299 -1.26 -4.80 6.36
C ALA A 299 -2.51 -4.37 5.57
N SER A 300 -3.50 -3.85 6.32
CA SER A 300 -4.42 -2.79 5.91
C SER A 300 -5.44 -2.65 7.03
N ILE A 301 -5.31 -1.63 7.88
CA ILE A 301 -6.29 -1.40 8.96
C ILE A 301 -6.98 -0.10 8.64
N SER A 302 -8.27 -0.17 8.32
CA SER A 302 -9.16 0.98 8.28
C SER A 302 -10.12 0.88 9.46
N ASN A 303 -10.44 2.00 10.12
CA ASN A 303 -11.83 2.28 10.47
C ASN A 303 -12.06 3.74 10.90
N ARG A 304 -13.31 4.16 10.72
CA ARG A 304 -13.96 5.15 11.58
C ARG A 304 -15.37 4.65 11.92
N ILE A 305 -15.56 4.09 13.11
CA ILE A 305 -16.89 3.97 13.72
C ILE A 305 -17.02 5.14 14.70
N ARG A 306 -18.02 6.00 14.48
CA ARG A 306 -18.52 6.93 15.50
C ARG A 306 -19.83 6.34 16.03
N SER A 307 -19.90 6.20 17.34
CA SER A 307 -21.03 5.80 18.19
C SER A 307 -21.39 4.31 18.30
N PHE A 308 -21.85 3.98 19.52
CA PHE A 308 -21.93 2.69 20.18
C PHE A 308 -23.27 1.95 19.93
N GLU A 309 -24.11 2.44 19.01
CA GLU A 309 -25.47 1.91 18.76
C GLU A 309 -25.57 1.00 17.51
N ASP A 310 -24.48 0.81 16.78
CA ASP A 310 -24.46 0.17 15.46
C ASP A 310 -23.98 -1.30 15.50
N SER A 311 -24.48 -2.11 16.43
CA SER A 311 -24.07 -3.53 16.59
C SER A 311 -24.39 -4.41 15.38
N LEU A 312 -25.36 -4.03 14.54
CA LEU A 312 -25.69 -4.68 13.26
C LEU A 312 -24.86 -4.16 12.07
N LEU A 313 -24.24 -2.99 12.18
CA LEU A 313 -23.35 -2.42 11.17
C LEU A 313 -21.89 -2.89 11.34
N ILE A 314 -21.52 -3.40 12.51
CA ILE A 314 -20.21 -4.04 12.74
C ILE A 314 -20.01 -5.25 11.83
N GLN A 315 -21.06 -6.01 11.51
CA GLN A 315 -21.00 -7.09 10.48
C GLN A 315 -20.65 -6.56 9.07
N ARG A 316 -20.91 -5.28 8.80
CA ARG A 316 -20.73 -4.64 7.49
C ARG A 316 -19.43 -3.84 7.38
N HIS A 317 -18.60 -3.78 8.43
CA HIS A 317 -17.41 -2.92 8.49
C HIS A 317 -16.10 -3.66 8.83
N PHE A 318 -16.05 -4.98 8.64
CA PHE A 318 -14.82 -5.78 8.69
C PHE A 318 -13.98 -5.56 7.42
N TYR A 319 -13.39 -4.38 7.29
CA TYR A 319 -12.63 -4.04 6.09
C TYR A 319 -11.12 -4.10 6.30
N ASP A 320 -10.53 -4.99 5.51
CA ASP A 320 -9.11 -5.18 5.17
C ASP A 320 -8.21 -5.81 6.23
N ILE A 321 -7.64 -6.94 5.84
CA ILE A 321 -7.15 -8.02 6.69
C ILE A 321 -6.14 -8.83 5.85
N ALA A 322 -4.99 -9.26 6.41
CA ALA A 322 -3.75 -9.75 5.77
C ALA A 322 -3.95 -10.57 4.50
N ALA A 323 -4.75 -11.60 4.70
CA ALA A 323 -4.84 -12.73 3.81
C ALA A 323 -5.66 -12.34 2.60
N ALA A 324 -6.53 -11.35 2.75
CA ALA A 324 -7.35 -10.84 1.67
C ALA A 324 -6.54 -10.05 0.64
N ASP A 325 -5.75 -9.07 1.06
CA ASP A 325 -5.11 -8.14 0.12
C ASP A 325 -3.96 -8.82 -0.66
N THR A 326 -3.23 -9.73 -0.02
CA THR A 326 -2.13 -10.48 -0.64
C THR A 326 -2.62 -11.53 -1.63
N THR A 327 -3.62 -12.33 -1.26
CA THR A 327 -4.25 -13.32 -2.15
C THR A 327 -4.95 -12.63 -3.31
N MET A 328 -5.68 -11.54 -3.05
CA MET A 328 -6.29 -10.72 -4.10
C MET A 328 -5.23 -10.14 -5.05
N SER A 329 -4.11 -9.63 -4.54
CA SER A 329 -3.03 -9.12 -5.38
C SER A 329 -2.46 -10.20 -6.30
N ALA A 330 -2.30 -11.44 -5.80
CA ALA A 330 -1.88 -12.58 -6.63
C ALA A 330 -2.94 -12.97 -7.67
N ILE A 331 -4.22 -13.00 -7.32
CA ILE A 331 -5.33 -13.24 -8.27
C ILE A 331 -5.38 -12.13 -9.34
N ALA A 332 -5.17 -10.86 -8.96
CA ALA A 332 -5.11 -9.75 -9.89
C ALA A 332 -3.91 -9.88 -10.85
N THR A 333 -2.75 -10.31 -10.35
CA THR A 333 -1.59 -10.67 -11.18
C THR A 333 -1.92 -11.81 -12.14
N PHE A 334 -2.66 -12.83 -11.69
CA PHE A 334 -3.12 -13.92 -12.54
C PHE A 334 -4.01 -13.43 -13.68
N PHE A 335 -5.04 -12.60 -13.40
CA PHE A 335 -5.88 -12.02 -14.44
C PHE A 335 -5.09 -11.16 -15.43
N LEU A 336 -4.13 -10.37 -14.93
CA LEU A 336 -3.22 -9.62 -15.79
C LEU A 336 -2.41 -10.55 -16.70
N ALA A 337 -1.86 -11.63 -16.15
CA ALA A 337 -1.09 -12.61 -16.91
C ALA A 337 -1.95 -13.29 -17.98
N MET A 338 -3.13 -13.80 -17.64
CA MET A 338 -3.99 -14.46 -18.64
C MET A 338 -4.48 -13.49 -19.73
N SER A 339 -4.66 -12.20 -19.39
CA SER A 339 -5.01 -11.17 -20.38
C SER A 339 -3.88 -10.85 -21.36
N LEU A 340 -2.63 -10.95 -20.90
CA LEU A 340 -1.44 -10.67 -21.71
C LEU A 340 -0.92 -11.91 -22.46
N TYR A 341 -1.19 -13.10 -21.93
CA TYR A 341 -0.69 -14.39 -22.43
C TYR A 341 -1.86 -15.37 -22.66
N PRO A 342 -2.74 -15.11 -23.64
CA PRO A 342 -3.92 -15.94 -23.91
C PRO A 342 -3.57 -17.38 -24.32
N ASP A 343 -2.38 -17.61 -24.87
CA ASP A 343 -1.91 -18.96 -25.20
C ASP A 343 -1.62 -19.79 -23.94
N VAL A 344 -1.15 -19.16 -22.87
CA VAL A 344 -0.97 -19.82 -21.57
C VAL A 344 -2.32 -20.22 -21.00
N GLN A 345 -3.32 -19.33 -21.06
CA GLN A 345 -4.68 -19.64 -20.64
C GLN A 345 -5.24 -20.85 -21.41
N ARG A 346 -5.05 -20.89 -22.75
CA ARG A 346 -5.55 -21.99 -23.58
C ARG A 346 -4.90 -23.33 -23.23
N LYS A 347 -3.59 -23.36 -23.01
CA LYS A 347 -2.88 -24.58 -22.58
C LYS A 347 -3.39 -25.09 -21.24
N ALA A 348 -3.64 -24.18 -20.30
CA ALA A 348 -4.18 -24.52 -18.99
C ALA A 348 -5.60 -25.11 -19.06
N GLN A 349 -6.45 -24.54 -19.92
CA GLN A 349 -7.78 -25.06 -20.20
C GLN A 349 -7.73 -26.44 -20.86
N GLN A 350 -6.79 -26.68 -21.78
CA GLN A 350 -6.57 -27.99 -22.38
C GLN A 350 -6.16 -29.05 -21.34
N GLU A 351 -5.29 -28.69 -20.38
CA GLU A 351 -4.93 -29.59 -19.28
C GLU A 351 -6.16 -29.94 -18.44
N LEU A 352 -6.93 -28.94 -18.00
CA LEU A 352 -8.16 -29.13 -17.23
C LEU A 352 -9.18 -30.00 -17.97
N ASP A 353 -9.42 -29.72 -19.26
CA ASP A 353 -10.35 -30.49 -20.10
C ASP A 353 -9.90 -31.95 -20.24
N SER A 354 -8.59 -32.18 -20.36
CA SER A 354 -8.02 -33.53 -20.51
C SER A 354 -8.11 -34.38 -19.24
N VAL A 355 -7.98 -33.75 -18.07
CA VAL A 355 -7.95 -34.44 -16.77
C VAL A 355 -9.35 -34.63 -16.20
N LEU A 356 -10.18 -33.58 -16.24
CA LEU A 356 -11.49 -33.57 -15.57
C LEU A 356 -12.63 -34.00 -16.50
N GLY A 357 -12.47 -33.73 -17.80
CA GLY A 357 -13.56 -33.76 -18.77
C GLY A 357 -14.45 -32.51 -18.72
N PRO A 358 -15.39 -32.38 -19.67
CA PRO A 358 -16.16 -31.16 -19.85
C PRO A 358 -17.11 -30.89 -18.67
N GLY A 359 -17.14 -29.63 -18.20
CA GLY A 359 -18.15 -29.12 -17.28
C GLY A 359 -17.97 -29.51 -15.80
N LYS A 360 -16.85 -30.15 -15.44
CA LYS A 360 -16.52 -30.43 -14.04
C LYS A 360 -15.61 -29.35 -13.46
N LEU A 361 -15.86 -28.96 -12.21
CA LEU A 361 -14.98 -28.07 -11.47
C LEU A 361 -13.84 -28.90 -10.82
N PRO A 362 -12.60 -28.38 -10.84
CA PRO A 362 -11.47 -29.02 -10.18
C PRO A 362 -11.65 -29.04 -8.66
N THR A 363 -11.05 -30.04 -8.02
CA THR A 363 -10.97 -30.21 -6.57
C THR A 363 -9.50 -30.29 -6.13
N PHE A 364 -9.24 -30.28 -4.82
CA PHE A 364 -7.88 -30.48 -4.30
C PHE A 364 -7.28 -31.86 -4.65
N ALA A 365 -8.11 -32.87 -4.87
CA ALA A 365 -7.67 -34.21 -5.25
C ALA A 365 -7.09 -34.25 -6.67
N ASP A 366 -7.42 -33.26 -7.51
CA ASP A 366 -6.97 -33.20 -8.91
C ASP A 366 -5.60 -32.53 -9.05
N ARG A 367 -5.07 -31.90 -7.99
CA ARG A 367 -3.86 -31.06 -8.05
C ARG A 367 -2.64 -31.78 -8.60
N ASP A 368 -2.40 -33.02 -8.20
CA ASP A 368 -1.26 -33.82 -8.65
C ASP A 368 -1.31 -34.13 -10.15
N PHE A 369 -2.49 -34.00 -10.78
CA PHE A 369 -2.71 -34.21 -12.21
C PHE A 369 -2.78 -32.90 -13.00
N LEU A 370 -2.61 -31.74 -12.35
CA LEU A 370 -2.69 -30.42 -12.97
C LEU A 370 -1.35 -29.66 -12.86
N PRO A 371 -0.24 -30.22 -13.38
CA PRO A 371 1.09 -29.62 -13.24
C PRO A 371 1.23 -28.26 -13.95
N TYR A 372 0.53 -28.02 -15.06
CA TYR A 372 0.57 -26.73 -15.74
C TYR A 372 -0.17 -25.65 -14.94
N ILE A 373 -1.28 -25.98 -14.27
CA ILE A 373 -1.93 -25.07 -13.31
C ILE A 373 -0.99 -24.72 -12.14
N GLU A 374 -0.32 -25.72 -11.56
CA GLU A 374 0.68 -25.50 -10.50
C GLU A 374 1.82 -24.59 -10.97
N ALA A 375 2.27 -24.77 -12.21
CA ALA A 375 3.29 -23.94 -12.84
C ALA A 375 2.82 -22.48 -13.04
N ILE A 376 1.56 -22.26 -13.43
CA ILE A 376 0.96 -20.92 -13.52
C ILE A 376 0.93 -20.25 -12.15
N TYR A 377 0.48 -20.96 -11.11
CA TYR A 377 0.46 -20.45 -9.74
C TYR A 377 1.85 -19.99 -9.30
N ARG A 378 2.88 -20.80 -9.51
CA ARG A 378 4.27 -20.46 -9.16
C ARG A 378 4.80 -19.27 -9.95
N GLU A 379 4.46 -19.19 -11.23
CA GLU A 379 4.87 -18.06 -12.05
C GLU A 379 4.15 -16.76 -11.67
N VAL A 380 2.89 -16.82 -11.24
CA VAL A 380 2.17 -15.67 -10.65
C VAL A 380 2.91 -15.15 -9.43
N MET A 381 3.29 -16.04 -8.50
CA MET A 381 4.02 -15.67 -7.29
C MET A 381 5.42 -15.11 -7.58
N ARG A 382 6.07 -15.56 -8.65
CA ARG A 382 7.39 -15.08 -9.09
C ARG A 382 7.32 -13.73 -9.81
N TRP A 383 6.43 -13.60 -10.79
CA TRP A 383 6.43 -12.53 -11.79
C TRP A 383 6.08 -11.16 -11.19
N HIS A 384 4.97 -11.09 -10.45
CA HIS A 384 4.53 -9.90 -9.71
C HIS A 384 4.12 -10.28 -8.27
N PRO A 385 5.10 -10.46 -7.36
CA PRO A 385 4.81 -10.78 -5.97
C PRO A 385 4.07 -9.64 -5.28
N ALA A 386 3.10 -9.97 -4.42
CA ALA A 386 2.27 -8.99 -3.71
C ALA A 386 3.10 -8.01 -2.84
N ILE A 387 4.18 -8.50 -2.21
CA ILE A 387 5.05 -7.73 -1.33
C ILE A 387 6.49 -7.77 -1.88
N PRO A 388 6.85 -6.93 -2.88
CA PRO A 388 8.12 -7.03 -3.60
C PRO A 388 9.37 -6.75 -2.77
N MET A 389 9.24 -6.05 -1.63
CA MET A 389 10.33 -5.76 -0.68
C MET A 389 10.32 -6.65 0.57
N GLY A 390 9.37 -7.59 0.66
CA GLY A 390 9.07 -8.30 1.89
C GLY A 390 8.72 -7.36 3.05
N LEU A 391 8.75 -7.90 4.26
CA LEU A 391 8.60 -7.12 5.50
C LEU A 391 9.97 -6.89 6.15
N PRO A 392 10.16 -5.76 6.87
CA PRO A 392 11.44 -5.47 7.51
C PRO A 392 11.82 -6.49 8.56
N HIS A 393 13.05 -6.96 8.49
CA HIS A 393 13.76 -7.67 9.55
C HIS A 393 14.60 -6.68 10.37
N GLU A 394 14.94 -7.02 11.60
CA GLU A 394 15.89 -6.27 12.41
C GLU A 394 16.94 -7.19 13.04
N THR A 395 18.19 -6.73 13.02
CA THR A 395 19.31 -7.43 13.66
C THR A 395 19.34 -7.17 15.17
N THR A 396 19.38 -8.21 15.99
CA THR A 396 19.52 -8.09 17.46
C THR A 396 20.97 -8.09 17.96
N ALA A 397 21.93 -8.23 17.05
CA ALA A 397 23.36 -8.24 17.31
C ALA A 397 24.08 -7.90 15.99
N PRO A 398 25.35 -7.44 16.02
CA PRO A 398 26.08 -7.19 14.80
C PRO A 398 26.31 -8.47 14.00
N ILE A 399 26.25 -8.35 12.67
CA ILE A 399 26.55 -9.43 11.71
C ILE A 399 27.83 -9.06 10.94
N ILE A 400 28.75 -10.01 10.81
CA ILE A 400 29.88 -9.90 9.87
C ILE A 400 29.56 -10.76 8.66
N TYR A 401 29.45 -10.15 7.49
CA TYR A 401 29.10 -10.86 6.27
C TYR A 401 29.91 -10.35 5.08
N ARG A 402 30.62 -11.26 4.39
CA ARG A 402 31.50 -10.95 3.24
C ARG A 402 32.48 -9.80 3.50
N GLY A 403 33.07 -9.76 4.70
CA GLY A 403 34.01 -8.70 5.12
C GLY A 403 33.34 -7.38 5.51
N TYR A 404 32.01 -7.29 5.46
CA TYR A 404 31.26 -6.13 5.90
C TYR A 404 30.74 -6.29 7.33
N TYR A 405 30.68 -5.17 8.05
CA TYR A 405 30.03 -5.07 9.35
C TYR A 405 28.61 -4.52 9.19
N ILE A 406 27.63 -5.27 9.68
CA ILE A 406 26.22 -4.86 9.75
C ILE A 406 25.90 -4.61 11.22
N PRO A 407 25.65 -3.37 11.65
CA PRO A 407 25.34 -3.04 13.05
C PRO A 407 24.11 -3.76 13.58
N GLU A 408 24.07 -3.92 14.91
CA GLU A 408 22.82 -4.18 15.63
C GLU A 408 21.79 -3.07 15.36
N GLY A 409 20.50 -3.42 15.38
CA GLY A 409 19.41 -2.51 15.07
C GLY A 409 19.30 -2.12 13.59
N THR A 410 20.01 -2.79 12.68
CA THR A 410 19.86 -2.58 11.23
C THR A 410 18.54 -3.16 10.73
N ALA A 411 17.75 -2.36 10.01
CA ALA A 411 16.55 -2.82 9.31
C ALA A 411 16.95 -3.50 7.99
N ILE A 412 16.69 -4.79 7.86
CA ILE A 412 17.03 -5.60 6.68
C ILE A 412 15.77 -5.82 5.83
N TYR A 413 15.84 -5.53 4.54
CA TYR A 413 14.77 -5.76 3.57
C TYR A 413 15.25 -6.71 2.47
N GLY A 414 14.48 -7.78 2.22
CA GLY A 414 14.73 -8.68 1.10
C GLY A 414 14.00 -8.18 -0.14
N ASN A 415 14.73 -7.74 -1.16
CA ASN A 415 14.16 -7.32 -2.43
C ASN A 415 13.79 -8.53 -3.28
N ILE A 416 12.64 -9.14 -2.95
CA ILE A 416 12.08 -10.31 -3.63
C ILE A 416 11.93 -10.03 -5.14
N TRP A 417 11.57 -8.80 -5.52
CA TRP A 417 11.49 -8.39 -6.92
C TRP A 417 12.81 -8.55 -7.66
N ALA A 418 13.92 -8.08 -7.07
CA ALA A 418 15.26 -8.22 -7.66
C ALA A 418 15.67 -9.69 -7.77
N MET A 419 15.42 -10.47 -6.71
CA MET A 419 15.75 -11.90 -6.65
C MET A 419 15.01 -12.71 -7.73
N ASN A 420 13.71 -12.46 -7.91
CA ASN A 420 12.89 -13.09 -8.95
C ASN A 420 13.23 -12.64 -10.38
N ARG A 421 14.11 -11.64 -10.52
CA ARG A 421 14.56 -11.11 -11.80
C ARG A 421 16.06 -11.26 -12.04
N ASN A 422 16.73 -12.05 -11.20
CA ASN A 422 18.12 -12.37 -11.44
C ASN A 422 18.25 -13.22 -12.72
N SER A 423 18.85 -12.65 -13.77
CA SER A 423 19.02 -13.30 -15.06
C SER A 423 19.98 -14.49 -15.04
N SER A 424 20.79 -14.65 -13.98
CA SER A 424 21.60 -15.87 -13.80
C SER A 424 20.77 -17.08 -13.38
N VAL A 425 19.57 -16.86 -12.83
CA VAL A 425 18.64 -17.91 -12.36
C VAL A 425 17.45 -18.03 -13.30
N TRP A 426 16.89 -16.90 -13.72
CA TRP A 426 15.66 -16.82 -14.50
C TRP A 426 15.95 -16.34 -15.92
N GLN A 427 15.82 -17.23 -16.91
CA GLN A 427 15.84 -16.84 -18.32
C GLN A 427 14.61 -15.98 -18.65
N ASN A 428 14.80 -14.86 -19.35
CA ASN A 428 13.75 -13.87 -19.66
C ASN A 428 12.89 -13.54 -18.42
N PRO A 429 13.46 -12.91 -17.38
CA PRO A 429 12.82 -12.80 -16.08
C PRO A 429 11.54 -11.94 -16.07
N ASP A 430 11.40 -11.03 -17.03
CA ASP A 430 10.24 -10.14 -17.16
C ASP A 430 9.07 -10.75 -17.95
N GLU A 431 9.30 -11.87 -18.64
CA GLU A 431 8.26 -12.62 -19.34
C GLU A 431 7.56 -13.59 -18.38
N PHE A 432 6.25 -13.80 -18.61
CA PHE A 432 5.46 -14.78 -17.86
C PHE A 432 5.55 -16.14 -18.56
N ILE A 433 6.36 -17.04 -18.03
CA ILE A 433 6.64 -18.35 -18.64
C ILE A 433 6.41 -19.44 -17.58
N PRO A 434 5.20 -20.02 -17.47
CA PRO A 434 4.92 -21.10 -16.52
C PRO A 434 5.84 -22.31 -16.70
N GLU A 435 6.20 -22.64 -17.94
CA GLU A 435 7.00 -23.82 -18.29
C GLU A 435 8.35 -23.88 -17.55
N ARG A 436 8.86 -22.76 -17.04
CA ARG A 436 10.10 -22.73 -16.24
C ARG A 436 10.00 -23.49 -14.91
N HIS A 437 8.78 -23.71 -14.40
CA HIS A 437 8.53 -24.44 -13.16
C HIS A 437 8.26 -25.93 -13.41
N LEU A 438 8.11 -26.34 -14.68
CA LEU A 438 7.93 -27.74 -15.04
C LEU A 438 9.28 -28.44 -15.10
N ARG A 439 9.51 -29.36 -14.17
CA ARG A 439 10.72 -30.18 -14.13
C ARG A 439 10.52 -31.51 -14.85
N GLN A 440 11.60 -32.10 -15.35
CA GLN A 440 11.56 -33.39 -16.05
C GLN A 440 11.13 -34.55 -15.14
N ASP A 441 11.39 -34.45 -13.83
CA ASP A 441 10.97 -35.43 -12.83
C ASP A 441 9.50 -35.27 -12.40
N GLY A 442 8.79 -34.27 -12.94
CA GLY A 442 7.40 -33.97 -12.60
C GLY A 442 7.21 -33.44 -11.17
N GLN A 443 8.29 -33.19 -10.44
CA GLN A 443 8.24 -32.68 -9.08
C GLN A 443 8.34 -31.17 -9.06
N PHE A 444 7.73 -30.54 -8.05
CA PHE A 444 7.86 -29.11 -7.82
C PHE A 444 8.69 -28.85 -6.58
N ASP A 445 9.40 -27.72 -6.57
CA ASP A 445 10.15 -27.31 -5.39
C ASP A 445 9.19 -27.07 -4.21
N HIS A 446 9.67 -27.37 -3.00
CA HIS A 446 8.89 -27.20 -1.78
C HIS A 446 8.33 -25.77 -1.68
N ILE A 447 7.08 -25.60 -1.24
CA ILE A 447 6.38 -24.30 -1.17
C ILE A 447 7.21 -23.19 -0.53
N SER A 448 7.99 -23.52 0.52
CA SER A 448 8.85 -22.56 1.23
C SER A 448 9.99 -21.97 0.37
N SER A 449 10.25 -22.52 -0.83
CA SER A 449 11.20 -21.96 -1.80
C SER A 449 10.63 -20.76 -2.56
N ILE A 450 9.31 -20.59 -2.58
CA ILE A 450 8.65 -19.45 -3.22
C ILE A 450 8.97 -18.19 -2.43
N LEU A 451 9.87 -17.36 -2.98
CA LEU A 451 10.40 -16.16 -2.31
C LEU A 451 9.31 -15.17 -1.88
N ALA A 452 8.16 -15.16 -2.55
CA ALA A 452 7.01 -14.33 -2.19
C ALA A 452 6.44 -14.63 -0.79
N TYR A 453 6.71 -15.81 -0.22
CA TYR A 453 6.36 -16.13 1.16
C TYR A 453 7.38 -15.64 2.20
N GLY A 454 8.53 -15.11 1.77
CA GLY A 454 9.57 -14.57 2.64
C GLY A 454 10.57 -15.63 3.11
N PHE A 455 11.24 -15.34 4.23
CA PHE A 455 12.46 -16.03 4.64
C PHE A 455 12.48 -16.33 6.15
N GLY A 456 13.21 -17.37 6.50
CA GLY A 456 13.67 -17.65 7.85
C GLY A 456 12.56 -18.14 8.78
N ARG A 457 12.82 -17.92 10.07
CA ARG A 457 11.85 -18.10 11.14
C ARG A 457 10.62 -17.19 11.04
N ARG A 458 10.60 -16.24 10.10
CA ARG A 458 9.51 -15.31 9.84
C ARG A 458 8.85 -15.52 8.48
N ILE A 459 9.07 -16.67 7.85
CA ILE A 459 8.34 -17.08 6.65
C ILE A 459 6.82 -17.06 6.90
N CYS A 460 6.06 -16.69 5.87
CA CYS A 460 4.61 -16.50 5.92
C CYS A 460 3.90 -17.67 6.64
N VAL A 461 3.11 -17.32 7.65
CA VAL A 461 2.35 -18.29 8.46
C VAL A 461 1.14 -18.84 7.71
N GLY A 462 0.55 -18.04 6.82
CA GLY A 462 -0.59 -18.42 5.98
C GLY A 462 -0.21 -19.06 4.65
N ARG A 463 1.06 -19.40 4.41
CA ARG A 463 1.53 -19.85 3.09
C ARG A 463 0.79 -21.09 2.56
N TRP A 464 0.48 -22.05 3.44
CA TRP A 464 -0.19 -23.30 3.07
C TRP A 464 -1.62 -23.05 2.57
N MET A 465 -2.40 -22.32 3.36
CA MET A 465 -3.73 -21.90 2.97
C MET A 465 -3.70 -21.01 1.71
N ALA A 466 -2.76 -20.05 1.62
CA ALA A 466 -2.63 -19.21 0.43
C ALA A 466 -2.29 -20.02 -0.83
N ASN A 467 -1.43 -21.02 -0.71
CA ASN A 467 -1.06 -21.93 -1.79
C ASN A 467 -2.26 -22.72 -2.30
N ASP A 468 -3.07 -23.26 -1.40
CA ASP A 468 -4.24 -24.05 -1.77
C ASP A 468 -5.35 -23.16 -2.34
N THR A 469 -5.64 -22.03 -1.68
CA THR A 469 -6.61 -21.04 -2.16
C THR A 469 -6.24 -20.50 -3.53
N LEU A 470 -4.97 -20.12 -3.78
CA LEU A 470 -4.54 -19.60 -5.07
C LEU A 470 -4.59 -20.67 -6.15
N PHE A 471 -4.08 -21.88 -5.88
CA PHE A 471 -4.12 -22.99 -6.81
C PHE A 471 -5.56 -23.29 -7.26
N ILE A 472 -6.46 -23.54 -6.31
CA ILE A 472 -7.83 -23.96 -6.63
C ILE A 472 -8.64 -22.81 -7.26
N SER A 473 -8.41 -21.56 -6.83
CA SER A 473 -9.07 -20.39 -7.44
C SER A 473 -8.66 -20.26 -8.91
N ILE A 474 -7.36 -20.37 -9.21
CA ILE A 474 -6.86 -20.35 -10.60
C ILE A 474 -7.48 -21.48 -11.42
N ALA A 475 -7.51 -22.70 -10.87
CA ALA A 475 -8.07 -23.87 -11.54
C ALA A 475 -9.57 -23.69 -11.85
N ILE A 476 -10.37 -23.27 -10.87
CA ILE A 476 -11.82 -23.03 -11.03
C ILE A 476 -12.07 -21.92 -12.04
N ILE A 477 -11.37 -20.78 -11.94
CA ILE A 477 -11.53 -19.67 -12.89
C ILE A 477 -11.26 -20.14 -14.32
N LEU A 478 -10.22 -20.93 -14.53
CA LEU A 478 -9.86 -21.45 -15.86
C LEU A 478 -10.83 -22.52 -16.37
N ALA A 479 -11.39 -23.33 -15.48
CA ALA A 479 -12.39 -24.35 -15.80
C ALA A 479 -13.75 -23.74 -16.20
N THR A 480 -14.06 -22.51 -15.79
CA THR A 480 -15.31 -21.86 -16.23
C THR A 480 -15.26 -21.46 -17.72
N PRO A 481 -16.37 -21.64 -18.48
CA PRO A 481 -16.36 -21.48 -19.93
C PRO A 481 -16.00 -20.06 -20.41
N GLN A 482 -15.30 -20.01 -21.55
CA GLN A 482 -14.63 -18.84 -22.16
C GLN A 482 -15.29 -17.49 -21.91
N THR A 483 -14.95 -16.87 -20.79
CA THR A 483 -15.04 -15.42 -20.65
C THR A 483 -13.72 -14.86 -21.15
N ASP A 484 -13.78 -14.04 -22.19
CA ASP A 484 -12.64 -13.22 -22.62
C ASP A 484 -12.23 -12.33 -21.43
N LEU A 485 -11.17 -12.75 -20.72
CA LEU A 485 -10.73 -12.12 -19.48
C LEU A 485 -10.33 -10.65 -19.70
N THR A 486 -9.99 -10.26 -20.93
CA THR A 486 -9.70 -8.86 -21.28
C THR A 486 -10.91 -7.94 -21.08
N ARG A 487 -12.13 -8.47 -21.18
CA ARG A 487 -13.38 -7.72 -20.94
C ARG A 487 -13.66 -7.50 -19.47
N LEU A 488 -12.94 -8.22 -18.62
CA LEU A 488 -13.16 -8.18 -17.19
C LEU A 488 -12.31 -7.04 -16.59
N VAL A 489 -11.15 -6.70 -17.18
CA VAL A 489 -10.28 -5.61 -16.69
C VAL A 489 -10.94 -4.23 -16.79
N LYS A 490 -11.22 -3.63 -15.62
CA LYS A 490 -11.64 -2.22 -15.53
C LYS A 490 -10.47 -1.33 -15.96
N TRP A 491 -10.65 -0.60 -17.07
CA TRP A 491 -9.65 0.35 -17.55
C TRP A 491 -9.24 1.34 -16.44
N PRO A 492 -7.95 1.73 -16.34
CA PRO A 492 -7.51 2.77 -15.41
C PRO A 492 -8.34 4.04 -15.56
N GLU A 493 -8.55 4.77 -14.46
CA GLU A 493 -9.41 5.97 -14.45
C GLU A 493 -9.02 6.96 -15.55
N HIS A 494 -7.73 7.20 -15.76
CA HIS A 494 -7.24 8.09 -16.81
C HIS A 494 -7.63 7.61 -18.22
N VAL A 495 -7.59 6.31 -18.50
CA VAL A 495 -8.02 5.74 -19.79
C VAL A 495 -9.53 5.86 -19.95
N ARG A 496 -10.30 5.61 -18.89
CA ARG A 496 -11.76 5.78 -18.88
C ARG A 496 -12.14 7.23 -19.13
N LEU A 497 -11.50 8.18 -18.44
CA LEU A 497 -11.72 9.61 -18.60
C LEU A 497 -11.34 10.08 -20.01
N GLN A 498 -10.22 9.60 -20.57
CA GLN A 498 -9.83 9.90 -21.95
C GLN A 498 -10.88 9.41 -22.94
N ARG A 499 -11.36 8.18 -22.80
CA ARG A 499 -12.42 7.62 -23.67
C ARG A 499 -13.75 8.34 -23.50
N GLN A 500 -14.17 8.62 -22.27
CA GLN A 500 -15.36 9.40 -21.98
C GLN A 500 -15.27 10.79 -22.59
N LYS A 501 -14.10 11.45 -22.52
CA LYS A 501 -13.84 12.74 -23.17
C LYS A 501 -13.96 12.64 -24.69
N VAL A 502 -13.42 11.59 -25.32
CA VAL A 502 -13.56 11.37 -26.76
C VAL A 502 -15.04 11.18 -27.15
N ILE A 503 -15.78 10.35 -26.43
CA ILE A 503 -17.22 10.13 -26.67
C ILE A 503 -18.02 11.41 -26.45
N LEU A 504 -17.72 12.15 -25.38
CA LEU A 504 -18.35 13.43 -25.07
C LEU A 504 -18.08 14.46 -26.17
N ASN A 505 -16.84 14.55 -26.67
CA ASN A 505 -16.48 15.42 -27.78
C ASN A 505 -17.16 15.03 -29.09
N GLN A 506 -17.41 13.74 -29.33
CA GLN A 506 -18.19 13.27 -30.49
C GLN A 506 -19.69 13.60 -30.35
N ARG A 507 -20.22 13.60 -29.13
CA ARG A 507 -21.66 13.83 -28.86
C ARG A 507 -22.01 15.31 -28.68
N LEU A 508 -21.10 16.12 -28.18
CA LEU A 508 -21.25 17.56 -28.09
C LEU A 508 -21.16 18.16 -29.50
N LYS A 509 -22.31 18.26 -30.16
CA LYS A 509 -22.47 19.16 -31.31
C LYS A 509 -22.43 20.59 -30.80
N VAL A 510 -21.23 21.15 -30.68
CA VAL A 510 -21.05 22.55 -30.32
C VAL A 510 -21.71 23.38 -31.42
N PRO A 511 -22.72 24.22 -31.11
CA PRO A 511 -23.30 25.11 -32.10
C PRO A 511 -22.20 25.97 -32.74
N PRO A 512 -22.27 26.28 -34.06
CA PRO A 512 -21.22 27.05 -34.74
C PRO A 512 -20.85 28.35 -34.03
N SER A 513 -21.83 28.98 -33.35
CA SER A 513 -21.67 30.20 -32.55
C SER A 513 -20.81 30.04 -31.29
N ILE A 514 -20.62 28.82 -30.78
CA ILE A 514 -19.74 28.54 -29.63
C ILE A 514 -18.41 27.93 -30.11
N ALA A 515 -18.43 27.20 -31.23
CA ALA A 515 -17.22 26.62 -31.84
C ALA A 515 -16.20 27.68 -32.25
N GLN A 516 -16.63 28.90 -32.61
CA GLN A 516 -15.73 30.02 -32.93
C GLN A 516 -14.77 30.40 -31.78
N PHE A 517 -15.09 30.06 -30.53
CA PHE A 517 -14.20 30.31 -29.37
C PHE A 517 -13.21 29.18 -29.09
N SER A 518 -13.29 28.06 -29.83
CA SER A 518 -12.28 26.99 -29.77
C SER A 518 -11.08 27.22 -30.69
N HIS A 519 -11.14 28.25 -31.55
CA HIS A 519 -10.04 28.68 -32.39
C HIS A 519 -9.38 29.93 -31.78
N THR A 520 -8.05 30.00 -31.88
CA THR A 520 -7.29 31.19 -31.49
C THR A 520 -7.62 32.34 -32.44
N LEU A 521 -7.70 33.56 -31.90
CA LEU A 521 -7.89 34.76 -32.72
C LEU A 521 -6.71 34.88 -33.70
N ASP A 522 -7.00 35.14 -34.98
CA ASP A 522 -5.94 35.46 -35.93
C ASP A 522 -5.21 36.74 -35.50
N LYS A 523 -3.96 36.89 -35.94
CA LYS A 523 -3.08 37.99 -35.50
C LYS A 523 -3.70 39.38 -35.73
N ASN A 524 -4.45 39.57 -36.81
CA ASN A 524 -5.04 40.87 -37.13
C ASN A 524 -6.23 41.17 -36.20
N THR A 525 -7.10 40.18 -35.99
CA THR A 525 -8.25 40.30 -35.08
C THR A 525 -7.81 40.45 -33.62
N ALA A 526 -6.79 39.69 -33.19
CA ALA A 526 -6.19 39.85 -31.87
C ALA A 526 -5.63 41.28 -31.69
N THR A 527 -4.91 41.80 -32.70
CA THR A 527 -4.36 43.16 -32.64
C THR A 527 -5.46 44.23 -32.56
N GLN A 528 -6.57 44.06 -33.29
CA GLN A 528 -7.74 44.94 -33.21
C GLN A 528 -8.39 44.90 -31.83
N LEU A 529 -8.57 43.70 -31.26
CA LEU A 529 -9.11 43.52 -29.92
C LEU A 529 -8.22 44.17 -28.86
N PHE A 530 -6.91 43.95 -28.91
CA PHE A 530 -5.99 44.58 -27.95
C PHE A 530 -5.94 46.11 -28.10
N LYS A 531 -6.04 46.65 -29.33
CA LYS A 531 -6.19 48.10 -29.54
C LYS A 531 -7.49 48.63 -28.91
N LEU A 532 -8.60 47.90 -29.06
CA LEU A 532 -9.88 48.24 -28.45
C LEU A 532 -9.78 48.22 -26.92
N LEU A 533 -9.25 47.14 -26.34
CA LEU A 533 -9.08 46.99 -24.90
C LEU A 533 -8.14 48.07 -24.31
N ASN A 534 -7.08 48.44 -25.03
CA ASN A 534 -6.17 49.48 -24.58
C ASN A 534 -6.81 50.88 -24.65
N LYS A 535 -7.72 51.12 -25.60
CA LYS A 535 -8.51 52.36 -25.69
C LYS A 535 -9.44 52.56 -24.49
N TYR A 536 -9.97 51.46 -23.93
CA TYR A 536 -10.88 51.48 -22.78
C TYR A 536 -10.20 51.06 -21.48
N ARG A 537 -8.85 51.12 -21.43
CA ARG A 537 -8.09 50.78 -20.24
C ARG A 537 -8.41 51.78 -19.12
N PRO A 538 -8.74 51.31 -17.90
CA PRO A 538 -9.02 52.20 -16.78
C PRO A 538 -7.77 53.01 -16.41
N GLU A 539 -7.99 54.24 -15.92
CA GLU A 539 -6.92 55.12 -15.43
C GLU A 539 -6.07 54.41 -14.35
N THR A 540 -4.75 54.57 -14.40
CA THR A 540 -3.87 54.08 -13.34
C THR A 540 -4.05 54.91 -12.06
N LYS A 541 -3.63 54.37 -10.92
CA LYS A 541 -3.75 55.07 -9.62
C LYS A 541 -3.00 56.41 -9.60
N THR A 542 -1.89 56.50 -10.33
CA THR A 542 -1.04 57.70 -10.44
C THR A 542 -1.73 58.76 -11.31
N GLU A 543 -2.21 58.37 -12.50
CA GLU A 543 -2.98 59.26 -13.40
C GLU A 543 -4.27 59.76 -12.74
N LYS A 544 -4.96 58.87 -12.00
CA LYS A 544 -6.12 59.24 -11.20
C LYS A 544 -5.77 60.28 -10.13
N LYS A 545 -4.64 60.09 -9.43
CA LYS A 545 -4.16 61.02 -8.41
C LYS A 545 -3.88 62.38 -9.03
N GLU A 546 -3.11 62.42 -10.12
CA GLU A 546 -2.77 63.64 -10.86
C GLU A 546 -3.99 64.38 -11.41
N ARG A 547 -4.98 63.65 -11.94
CA ARG A 547 -6.25 64.26 -12.36
C ARG A 547 -6.98 64.89 -11.19
N LEU A 548 -7.02 64.22 -10.04
CA LEU A 548 -7.66 64.75 -8.83
C LEU A 548 -6.92 65.98 -8.29
N THR A 549 -5.58 65.99 -8.30
CA THR A 549 -4.77 67.17 -7.93
C THR A 549 -5.01 68.34 -8.89
N ALA A 550 -4.96 68.10 -10.20
CA ALA A 550 -5.21 69.13 -11.21
C ALA A 550 -6.65 69.67 -11.19
N THR A 551 -7.62 68.84 -10.79
CA THR A 551 -9.01 69.27 -10.58
C THR A 551 -9.14 70.12 -9.31
N ALA A 552 -8.40 69.79 -8.25
CA ALA A 552 -8.36 70.57 -7.01
C ALA A 552 -7.67 71.93 -7.18
N GLU A 553 -6.69 72.02 -8.08
CA GLU A 553 -5.96 73.26 -8.43
C GLU A 553 -6.69 74.14 -9.48
N GLY A 554 -7.90 73.76 -9.90
CA GLY A 554 -8.76 74.58 -10.76
C GLY A 554 -8.43 74.58 -12.26
N ASN A 555 -7.42 73.82 -12.70
CA ASN A 555 -6.96 73.78 -14.11
C ASN A 555 -7.30 72.47 -14.86
N GLY A 556 -8.09 71.56 -14.27
CA GLY A 556 -8.40 70.27 -14.89
C GLY A 556 -9.54 70.31 -15.93
N LYS A 557 -9.26 69.96 -17.20
CA LYS A 557 -10.32 69.58 -18.16
C LYS A 557 -11.00 68.29 -17.70
N LYS A 558 -12.33 68.28 -17.59
CA LYS A 558 -13.12 67.05 -17.35
C LYS A 558 -12.95 66.09 -18.54
N LEU A 559 -12.28 64.96 -18.33
CA LEU A 559 -12.41 63.80 -19.23
C LEU A 559 -13.79 63.17 -19.05
N PRO A 560 -14.43 62.66 -20.13
CA PRO A 560 -15.75 62.04 -20.04
C PRO A 560 -15.67 60.81 -19.12
N SER A 561 -16.45 60.84 -18.04
CA SER A 561 -16.67 59.65 -17.21
C SER A 561 -17.55 58.68 -17.96
N THR A 562 -16.98 57.60 -18.49
CA THR A 562 -17.78 56.46 -18.93
C THR A 562 -17.06 55.16 -18.64
N PRO A 563 -17.27 54.54 -17.47
CA PRO A 563 -17.22 53.09 -17.42
C PRO A 563 -18.53 52.58 -18.03
N LEU A 564 -18.43 51.93 -19.19
CA LEU A 564 -19.47 51.03 -19.67
C LEU A 564 -19.58 49.90 -18.64
N PHE A 565 -20.49 50.03 -17.67
CA PHE A 565 -21.05 48.85 -17.05
C PHE A 565 -21.82 48.15 -18.16
N LEU A 566 -21.33 46.99 -18.60
CA LEU A 566 -22.21 45.99 -19.21
C LEU A 566 -23.30 45.71 -18.19
N SER A 567 -24.46 46.33 -18.38
CA SER A 567 -25.68 45.96 -17.65
C SER A 567 -25.85 44.47 -17.82
N HIS A 568 -25.82 43.71 -16.72
CA HIS A 568 -26.08 42.29 -16.71
C HIS A 568 -27.31 41.99 -17.57
N VAL A 569 -27.14 41.23 -18.65
CA VAL A 569 -28.27 40.57 -19.29
C VAL A 569 -28.80 39.60 -18.24
N HIS A 570 -29.92 39.95 -17.61
CA HIS A 570 -30.70 39.00 -16.83
C HIS A 570 -31.21 37.93 -17.79
N VAL A 571 -30.48 36.81 -17.87
CA VAL A 571 -31.05 35.57 -18.38
C VAL A 571 -32.10 35.16 -17.36
N ARG A 572 -33.38 35.44 -17.67
CA ARG A 572 -34.52 34.87 -16.93
C ARG A 572 -34.37 33.36 -16.97
N ALA A 573 -34.27 32.73 -15.81
CA ALA A 573 -34.46 31.29 -15.69
C ALA A 573 -35.88 30.94 -16.21
N PRO A 574 -36.05 29.87 -17.00
CA PRO A 574 -37.38 29.40 -17.34
C PRO A 574 -38.10 28.91 -16.07
N PRO A 575 -39.44 29.03 -16.00
CA PRO A 575 -40.20 28.62 -14.83
C PRO A 575 -40.06 27.11 -14.58
N GLU A 576 -39.98 26.76 -13.31
CA GLU A 576 -39.85 25.41 -12.77
C GLU A 576 -40.88 24.46 -13.39
N THR A 577 -40.42 23.53 -14.23
CA THR A 577 -41.15 22.29 -14.46
C THR A 577 -40.64 21.26 -13.46
N SER A 578 -41.57 20.72 -12.70
CA SER A 578 -41.40 19.70 -11.67
C SER A 578 -40.63 18.48 -12.20
N GLU A 579 -39.32 18.44 -12.00
CA GLU A 579 -38.53 17.21 -11.83
C GLU A 579 -37.10 17.59 -11.38
N GLY A 580 -36.65 16.96 -10.30
CA GLY A 580 -35.53 17.42 -9.47
C GLY A 580 -34.18 17.44 -10.17
N TRP A 581 -33.63 18.64 -10.34
CA TRP A 581 -32.20 18.88 -10.54
C TRP A 581 -31.82 20.23 -9.92
N VAL A 582 -31.06 20.22 -8.83
CA VAL A 582 -30.50 21.43 -8.20
C VAL A 582 -29.03 21.54 -8.62
N PRO A 583 -28.63 22.50 -9.47
CA PRO A 583 -27.22 22.73 -9.76
C PRO A 583 -26.57 23.48 -8.59
N ASP A 584 -25.43 22.98 -8.11
CA ASP A 584 -24.61 23.63 -7.09
C ASP A 584 -24.15 25.02 -7.56
N ALA A 585 -24.68 26.08 -6.93
CA ALA A 585 -24.43 27.49 -7.24
C ALA A 585 -22.94 27.92 -7.10
N ARG A 586 -22.05 27.02 -6.66
CA ARG A 586 -20.61 27.27 -6.57
C ARG A 586 -19.85 27.07 -7.89
N LEU A 587 -20.45 26.41 -8.89
CA LEU A 587 -19.84 26.21 -10.22
C LEU A 587 -19.96 27.45 -11.11
N THR A 588 -21.04 28.22 -10.97
CA THR A 588 -21.30 29.44 -11.76
C THR A 588 -20.36 30.60 -11.40
N LEU A 589 -19.87 30.65 -10.16
CA LEU A 589 -18.92 31.66 -9.67
C LEU A 589 -17.45 31.36 -10.02
N LYS A 590 -17.10 30.11 -10.38
CA LYS A 590 -15.74 29.72 -10.80
C LYS A 590 -15.50 29.91 -12.30
N CYS A 591 -16.53 29.78 -13.13
CA CYS A 591 -16.42 30.08 -14.58
C CYS A 591 -16.21 31.56 -14.87
N THR A 592 -16.79 32.47 -14.06
CA THR A 592 -16.63 33.92 -14.24
C THR A 592 -15.26 34.45 -13.80
N LYS A 593 -14.59 33.81 -12.83
CA LYS A 593 -13.20 34.17 -12.46
C LYS A 593 -12.16 33.70 -13.47
N SER A 594 -12.43 32.61 -14.21
CA SER A 594 -11.46 32.07 -15.19
C SER A 594 -11.51 32.80 -16.54
N LEU A 595 -12.61 33.47 -16.87
CA LEU A 595 -12.72 34.32 -18.07
C LEU A 595 -11.98 35.66 -17.95
N VAL A 596 -11.50 36.04 -16.76
CA VAL A 596 -10.69 37.25 -16.54
C VAL A 596 -9.18 36.95 -16.57
N CYS A 597 -8.78 35.68 -16.62
CA CYS A 597 -7.36 35.27 -16.70
C CYS A 597 -6.94 34.72 -18.08
N ILE A 598 -7.76 34.91 -19.11
CA ILE A 598 -7.36 34.71 -20.51
C ILE A 598 -7.54 36.05 -21.25
N VAL A 599 -6.77 37.05 -20.83
CA VAL A 599 -6.35 38.23 -21.60
C VAL A 599 -4.97 38.65 -21.10
#